data_AF-A0A519Z487-F1
#
_entry.id   AF-A0A519Z487-F1
#
_cell.length_a   1.000
_cell.length_b   1.000
_cell.length_c   1.000
_cell.angle_alpha   90.00
_cell.angle_beta   90.00
_cell.angle_gamma   90.00
#
_symmetry.space_group_name_H-M   'P 1'
#
loop_
_entity.id
_entity.type
_entity.pdbx_description
1 polymer ?
#
loop_
_entity_poly.entity_id
_entity_poly.type
_entity_poly.pdbx_seq_one_letter_code
_entity_poly.pdbx_strand_id
1 'polypeptide(L)' 'MTPGARAQAAIDLLDEIIVAARDGGAAADTLIARYFKTRRYAGSKDRRAVRELVYRAIRRAGDLPKSGRAALIGLA' A
#
# COMPACT_ATOMS: atom_id res chain seq x y z
N MET A 1 -5.61 -10.31 -10.51
CA MET A 1 -4.73 -10.50 -9.33
C MET A 1 -5.50 -11.25 -8.25
N THR A 2 -4.90 -12.25 -7.58
CA THR A 2 -5.55 -12.98 -6.48
C THR A 2 -5.69 -12.09 -5.23
N PRO A 3 -6.60 -12.40 -4.28
CA PRO A 3 -6.68 -11.66 -3.02
C PRO A 3 -5.34 -11.60 -2.26
N GLY A 4 -4.63 -12.73 -2.14
CA GLY A 4 -3.31 -12.77 -1.50
C GLY A 4 -2.28 -11.89 -2.21
N ALA A 5 -2.28 -11.86 -3.54
CA ALA A 5 -1.40 -10.96 -4.28
C ALA A 5 -1.72 -9.48 -4.02
N ARG A 6 -3.02 -9.12 -3.90
CA ARG A 6 -3.45 -7.74 -3.55
C ARG A 6 -3.00 -7.34 -2.16
N ALA A 7 -3.12 -8.24 -1.19
CA ALA A 7 -2.62 -8.02 0.17
C ALA A 7 -1.10 -7.82 0.15
N GLN A 8 -0.35 -8.68 -0.56
CA GLN A 8 1.10 -8.53 -0.67
C GLN A 8 1.50 -7.19 -1.32
N ALA A 9 0.85 -6.79 -2.41
CA ALA A 9 1.13 -5.50 -3.04
C ALA A 9 0.83 -4.30 -2.13
N ALA A 10 -0.21 -4.40 -1.29
CA ALA A 10 -0.50 -3.39 -0.29
C ALA A 10 0.57 -3.37 0.82
N ILE A 11 1.08 -4.52 1.26
CA ILE A 11 2.20 -4.60 2.21
C ILE A 11 3.43 -3.89 1.65
N ASP A 12 3.85 -4.26 0.44
CA ASP A 12 5.04 -3.67 -0.22
C ASP A 12 4.90 -2.14 -0.33
N LEU A 13 3.72 -1.67 -0.75
CA LEU A 13 3.42 -0.24 -0.83
C LEU A 13 3.45 0.45 0.53
N LEU A 14 2.89 -0.17 1.57
CA LEU A 14 2.88 0.40 2.91
C LEU A 14 4.28 0.46 3.51
N ASP A 15 5.15 -0.51 3.23
CA ASP A 15 6.56 -0.44 3.63
C ASP A 15 7.25 0.78 3.00
N GLU A 16 7.08 1.00 1.68
CA GLU A 16 7.61 2.20 1.01
C GLU A 16 7.02 3.51 1.59
N ILE A 17 5.71 3.53 1.85
CA ILE A 17 5.02 4.70 2.40
C ILE A 17 5.48 5.01 3.83
N ILE A 18 5.72 3.99 4.66
CA ILE A 18 6.21 4.16 6.04
C ILE A 18 7.61 4.79 6.03
N VAL A 19 8.51 4.32 5.16
CA VAL A 19 9.84 4.92 4.99
C VAL A 19 9.72 6.36 4.52
N ALA A 20 8.91 6.62 3.48
CA ALA A 20 8.72 7.98 2.97
C ALA A 20 8.12 8.93 4.03
N ALA A 21 7.15 8.47 4.83
CA ALA A 21 6.55 9.27 5.89
C ALA A 21 7.56 9.61 7.01
N ARG A 22 8.49 8.69 7.31
CA ARG A 22 9.57 8.91 8.28
C ARG A 22 10.59 9.95 7.77
N ASP A 23 10.97 9.83 6.51
CA ASP A 23 12.12 10.55 5.95
C ASP A 23 11.73 11.82 5.17
N GLY A 24 10.44 12.21 5.17
CA GLY A 24 9.93 13.36 4.41
C GLY A 24 9.91 13.13 2.89
N GLY A 25 9.73 11.88 2.47
CA GLY A 25 9.72 11.44 1.08
C GLY A 25 8.41 11.69 0.33
N ALA A 26 8.25 10.98 -0.79
CA ALA A 26 7.11 11.14 -1.69
C ALA A 26 5.76 10.76 -1.03
N ALA A 27 4.70 11.45 -1.44
CA ALA A 27 3.34 11.14 -1.01
C ALA A 27 2.88 9.74 -1.45
N ALA A 28 1.95 9.16 -0.69
CA ALA A 28 1.47 7.79 -0.90
C ALA A 28 0.86 7.56 -2.29
N ASP A 29 0.10 8.52 -2.82
CA ASP A 29 -0.49 8.45 -4.17
C ASP A 29 0.59 8.38 -5.27
N THR A 30 1.68 9.13 -5.09
CA THR A 30 2.85 9.12 -5.98
C THR A 30 3.54 7.75 -5.95
N LEU A 31 3.75 7.17 -4.77
CA LEU A 31 4.33 5.84 -4.63
C LEU A 31 3.43 4.76 -5.25
N ILE A 32 2.11 4.83 -5.02
CA ILE A 32 1.14 3.93 -5.67
C ILE A 32 1.20 4.04 -7.21
N ALA A 33 1.29 5.25 -7.75
CA ALA A 33 1.40 5.46 -9.19
C ALA A 33 2.69 4.85 -9.75
N ARG A 34 3.83 5.06 -9.08
CA ARG A 34 5.14 4.48 -9.45
C ARG A 34 5.12 2.95 -9.39
N TYR A 35 4.57 2.38 -8.32
CA TYR A 35 4.45 0.94 -8.12
C TYR A 35 3.71 0.26 -9.28
N PHE A 36 2.59 0.83 -9.72
CA PHE A 36 1.80 0.29 -10.81
C PHE A 36 2.34 0.61 -12.21
N LYS A 37 3.17 1.65 -12.37
CA LYS A 37 3.81 1.97 -13.65
C LYS A 37 4.64 0.81 -14.19
N THR A 38 5.29 0.05 -13.31
CA THR A 38 6.13 -1.11 -13.69
C THR A 38 5.37 -2.45 -13.70
N ARG A 39 4.12 -2.49 -13.21
CA ARG A 39 3.34 -3.72 -13.01
C ARG A 39 2.09 -3.77 -13.89
N ARG A 40 2.32 -4.08 -15.18
CA ARG A 40 1.26 -4.10 -16.22
C ARG A 40 0.19 -5.18 -16.04
N TYR A 41 0.46 -6.21 -15.23
CA TYR A 41 -0.50 -7.28 -14.94
C TYR A 41 -1.69 -6.81 -14.07
N ALA A 42 -1.59 -5.67 -13.39
CA ALA A 42 -2.63 -5.17 -12.51
C ALA A 42 -3.64 -4.30 -13.29
N GLY A 43 -4.86 -4.81 -13.49
CA GLY A 43 -5.96 -4.08 -14.11
C GLY A 43 -6.57 -2.99 -13.20
N SER A 44 -7.50 -2.19 -13.73
CA SER A 44 -8.12 -1.08 -12.97
C SER A 44 -8.78 -1.52 -11.65
N LYS A 45 -9.46 -2.68 -11.65
CA LYS A 45 -10.07 -3.27 -10.45
C LYS A 45 -9.03 -3.70 -9.42
N ASP A 46 -7.92 -4.28 -9.87
CA ASP A 46 -6.83 -4.69 -8.98
C ASP A 46 -6.15 -3.46 -8.36
N ARG A 47 -5.86 -2.44 -9.17
CA ARG A 47 -5.29 -1.17 -8.69
C ARG A 47 -6.19 -0.48 -7.68
N ARG A 48 -7.51 -0.49 -7.92
CA ARG A 48 -8.51 0.04 -6.97
C ARG A 48 -8.49 -0.75 -5.65
N ALA A 49 -8.52 -2.07 -5.71
CA ALA A 49 -8.54 -2.92 -4.51
C ALA A 49 -7.28 -2.75 -3.65
N VAL A 50 -6.09 -2.70 -4.27
CA VAL A 50 -4.84 -2.45 -3.54
C VAL A 50 -4.84 -1.05 -2.93
N ARG A 51 -5.23 -0.03 -3.69
CA ARG A 51 -5.33 1.35 -3.18
C ARG A 51 -6.28 1.45 -1.99
N GLU A 52 -7.41 0.75 -2.04
CA GLU A 52 -8.36 0.70 -0.93
C GLU A 52 -7.73 0.11 0.32
N LEU A 53 -7.04 -1.03 0.22
CA LEU A 53 -6.31 -1.63 1.34
C LEU A 53 -5.28 -0.67 1.94
N VAL A 54 -4.47 -0.03 1.10
CA VAL A 54 -3.45 0.94 1.53
C VAL A 54 -4.08 2.10 2.28
N TYR A 55 -5.09 2.76 1.73
CA TYR A 55 -5.70 3.91 2.42
C TYR A 55 -6.55 3.52 3.62
N ARG A 56 -7.11 2.30 3.67
CA ARG A 56 -7.76 1.78 4.89
C ARG A 56 -6.73 1.58 5.99
N ALA A 57 -5.55 1.06 5.67
CA ALA A 57 -4.45 0.88 6.61
C ALA A 57 -3.95 2.23 7.14
N ILE A 58 -3.67 3.18 6.25
CA ILE A 58 -3.23 4.54 6.62
C ILE A 58 -4.25 5.22 7.52
N ARG A 59 -5.55 5.18 7.18
CA ARG A 59 -6.60 5.82 8.00
C ARG A 59 -6.84 5.13 9.35
N ARG A 60 -6.50 3.86 9.48
CA ARG A 60 -6.61 3.11 10.74
C ARG A 60 -5.39 3.33 11.65
N ALA A 61 -4.23 3.63 11.06
CA ALA A 61 -3.02 3.89 11.81
C ALA A 61 -3.16 5.22 12.58
N GLY A 62 -3.02 5.17 13.91
CA GLY A 62 -2.88 6.38 14.74
C GLY A 62 -1.45 6.89 14.71
N ASP A 63 -0.51 6.01 15.08
CA ASP A 63 0.93 6.23 14.94
C ASP A 63 1.49 5.50 13.71
N LEU A 64 2.71 5.88 13.31
CA LEU A 64 3.40 5.24 12.19
C LEU A 64 3.64 3.74 12.49
N PRO A 65 3.09 2.81 11.69
CA PRO A 65 3.26 1.38 11.95
C PRO A 65 4.70 0.93 11.78
N LYS A 66 5.09 -0.17 12.46
CA LYS A 66 6.43 -0.75 12.37
C LYS A 66 6.76 -1.32 10.98
N SER A 67 5.75 -1.77 10.24
CA SER A 67 5.86 -2.31 8.88
C SER A 67 4.51 -2.30 8.17
N GLY A 68 4.52 -2.47 6.85
CA GLY A 68 3.33 -2.58 6.02
C GLY A 68 2.48 -3.80 6.38
N ARG A 69 3.11 -4.91 6.77
CA ARG A 69 2.38 -6.07 7.32
C ARG A 69 1.64 -5.70 8.61
N ALA A 70 2.30 -5.00 9.54
CA ALA A 70 1.65 -4.59 10.79
C ALA A 70 0.45 -3.66 10.52
N ALA A 71 0.56 -2.79 9.52
CA ALA A 71 -0.53 -1.91 9.09
C ALA A 71 -1.73 -2.66 8.48
N LEU A 72 -1.52 -3.83 7.87
CA LEU A 72 -2.59 -4.62 7.24
C LEU A 72 -3.29 -5.65 8.14
N ILE A 73 -2.79 -5.93 9.34
CA ILE A 73 -3.40 -6.93 10.23
C ILE A 73 -4.88 -6.59 10.49
N GLY A 74 -5.77 -7.52 10.14
CA GLY A 74 -7.24 -7.38 10.30
C GLY A 74 -7.93 -6.55 9.21
N LEU A 75 -7.28 -6.27 8.08
CA LEU A 75 -7.88 -5.55 6.93
C LEU A 75 -7.98 -6.37 5.64
N ALA A 76 -7.23 -7.47 5.52
CA ALA A 76 -7.07 -8.27 4.31
C ALA A 76 -7.23 -9.77 4.58
#